data_AF-M8CWC3-F1
#
_entry.id   AF-M8CWC3-F1
#
_cell.length_a   1.000
_cell.length_b   1.000
_cell.length_c   1.000
_cell.angle_alpha   90.00
_cell.angle_beta   90.00
_cell.angle_gamma   90.00
#
_symmetry.space_group_name_H-M   'P 1'
#
loop_
_entity.id
_entity.type
_entity.pdbx_description
1 polymer ?
#
loop_
_entity_poly.entity_id
_entity_poly.type
_entity_poly.pdbx_seq_one_letter_code
_entity_poly.pdbx_strand_id
1 'polypeptide(L)' 'MIYIFLVVLPLVSGLWFFNLTLLLKKLHQGRDIHNETVLGTVLMVVFVFLCMLGLVGLH' A
#
# COMPACT_ATOMS: atom_id res chain seq x y z
N MET A 1 -7.75 -9.68 -16.77
CA MET A 1 -7.45 -9.82 -15.32
C MET A 1 -5.98 -9.58 -15.04
N ILE A 2 -5.06 -10.41 -15.54
CA ILE A 2 -3.63 -10.34 -15.18
C ILE A 2 -2.95 -8.99 -15.51
N TYR A 3 -3.25 -8.37 -16.66
CA TYR A 3 -2.66 -7.07 -17.04
C TYR A 3 -3.06 -5.94 -16.09
N ILE A 4 -4.27 -5.98 -15.52
CA ILE A 4 -4.73 -4.98 -14.53
C ILE A 4 -3.92 -5.15 -13.25
N PHE A 5 -3.75 -6.39 -12.75
CA PHE A 5 -2.89 -6.65 -11.60
C PHE A 5 -1.44 -6.24 -11.84
N LEU A 6 -0.92 -6.47 -13.05
CA LEU A 6 0.46 -6.14 -13.40
C LEU A 6 0.75 -4.63 -13.39
N VAL A 7 -0.27 -3.79 -13.56
CA VAL A 7 -0.17 -2.32 -13.45
C VAL A 7 -0.56 -1.82 -12.06
N VAL A 8 -1.63 -2.37 -11.47
CA VAL A 8 -2.17 -1.91 -10.17
C VAL A 8 -1.27 -2.32 -9.01
N LEU A 9 -0.68 -3.53 -9.00
CA LEU A 9 0.22 -3.95 -7.92
C LEU A 9 1.44 -3.02 -7.78
N PRO A 10 2.19 -2.70 -8.84
CA PRO A 10 3.33 -1.79 -8.75
C PRO A 10 2.95 -0.39 -8.26
N LEU A 11 1.77 0.10 -8.66
CA LEU A 11 1.30 1.41 -8.22
C LEU A 11 0.96 1.41 -6.73
N VAL A 12 0.23 0.39 -6.26
CA VAL A 12 -0.13 0.25 -4.85
C VAL A 12 1.11 0.02 -3.98
N SER A 13 2.06 -0.80 -4.43
CA SER A 13 3.32 -1.01 -3.71
C SER A 13 4.18 0.24 -3.65
N GLY A 14 4.25 1.01 -4.74
CA GLY A 14 4.91 2.31 -4.78
C GLY A 14 4.30 3.31 -3.81
N LEU A 15 2.96 3.39 -3.77
CA LEU A 15 2.23 4.25 -2.81
C LEU A 15 2.46 3.81 -1.36
N TRP A 16 2.47 2.51 -1.09
CA TRP A 16 2.74 1.98 0.25
C TRP A 16 4.16 2.31 0.71
N PHE A 17 5.16 2.13 -0.17
CA PHE A 17 6.54 2.50 0.14
C PHE A 17 6.70 4.01 0.35
N PHE A 18 6.04 4.83 -0.47
CA PHE A 18 6.03 6.28 -0.29
C PHE A 18 5.45 6.68 1.08
N ASN A 19 4.30 6.14 1.46
CA ASN A 19 3.71 6.36 2.79
C ASN A 19 4.66 5.94 3.91
N LEU A 20 5.36 4.81 3.76
CA LEU A 20 6.37 4.37 4.72
C LEU A 20 7.53 5.37 4.84
N THR A 21 8.07 5.87 3.72
CA THR A 21 9.11 6.90 3.75
C THR A 21 8.64 8.21 4.40
N LEU A 22 7.38 8.59 4.20
CA LEU A 22 6.80 9.79 4.80
C LEU A 22 6.58 9.62 6.30
N LEU A 23 6.14 8.42 6.72
CA LEU A 23 6.03 8.03 8.13
C LEU A 23 7.39 8.13 8.82
N LEU A 24 8.44 7.55 8.24
CA LEU A 24 9.80 7.63 8.78
C LEU A 24 10.27 9.09 8.89
N LYS A 25 10.01 9.91 7.86
CA LYS A 25 10.38 11.33 7.86
C LYS A 25 9.64 12.10 8.96
N LYS A 26 8.34 11.87 9.13
CA LYS A 26 7.53 12.53 10.18
C LYS A 26 7.94 12.05 11.57
N LEU A 27 8.22 10.77 11.74
CA LEU A 27 8.72 10.17 12.98
C LEU A 27 10.06 10.81 13.39
N HIS A 28 10.99 10.94 12.45
CA HIS A 28 12.28 11.60 12.69
C HIS A 28 12.12 13.09 13.06
N GLN A 29 11.10 13.75 12.53
CA GLN A 29 10.80 15.16 12.84
C GLN A 29 9.95 15.35 14.10
N GLY A 30 9.60 14.28 14.82
CA GLY A 30 8.73 14.34 15.99
C GLY A 30 7.32 14.84 15.68
N ARG A 31 6.88 14.72 14.43
CA ARG A 31 5.54 15.16 13.99
C ARG A 31 4.54 14.03 14.15
N ASP A 32 3.26 14.42 14.22
CA ASP A 32 2.15 13.46 14.29
C ASP A 32 2.18 12.50 13.08
N ILE A 33 2.15 11.20 13.39
CA ILE A 33 2.19 10.09 12.42
C ILE A 33 0.83 9.44 12.19
N HIS A 34 -0.23 9.88 12.87
CA HIS A 34 -1.54 9.21 12.86
C HIS A 34 -2.07 9.03 11.44
N ASN A 35 -1.97 10.07 10.62
CA ASN A 35 -2.43 10.04 9.23
C ASN A 35 -1.66 9.02 8.37
N GLU A 36 -0.34 8.94 8.51
CA GLU A 36 0.48 7.98 7.74
C GLU A 36 0.25 6.55 8.22
N THR A 37 -0.01 6.36 9.51
CA THR A 37 -0.33 5.05 10.07
C THR A 37 -1.70 4.55 9.57
N VAL A 38 -2.71 5.43 9.55
CA VAL A 38 -4.04 5.09 9.02
C VAL A 38 -3.95 4.79 7.52
N LEU A 39 -3.29 5.66 6.76
CA LEU A 39 -3.17 5.52 5.31
C LEU A 39 -2.33 4.30 4.93
N GLY A 40 -1.27 4.01 5.68
CA GLY A 40 -0.47 2.79 5.56
C GLY A 40 -1.28 1.52 5.85
N THR A 41 -2.16 1.56 6.85
CA THR A 41 -3.07 0.45 7.18
C THR A 41 -4.06 0.20 6.06
N VAL A 42 -4.70 1.25 5.54
CA VAL A 42 -5.63 1.16 4.41
C VAL A 42 -4.94 0.61 3.16
N LEU A 43 -3.75 1.11 2.83
CA LEU A 43 -2.96 0.60 1.70
C LEU A 43 -2.60 -0.87 1.86
N MET A 44 -2.31 -1.32 3.08
CA MET A 44 -1.99 -2.73 3.34
C MET A 44 -3.21 -3.64 3.18
N VAL A 45 -4.39 -3.21 3.64
CA VAL A 45 -5.65 -3.93 3.42
C VAL A 45 -5.96 -4.03 1.92
N VAL A 46 -5.81 -2.93 1.19
CA VAL A 46 -6.01 -2.90 -0.28
C VAL A 46 -5.04 -3.84 -0.98
N PHE A 47 -3.76 -3.85 -0.57
CA PHE A 47 -2.74 -4.74 -1.13
C PHE A 47 -3.11 -6.22 -0.91
N VAL A 48 -3.47 -6.61 0.31
CA VAL A 48 -3.87 -7.99 0.62
C VAL A 48 -5.12 -8.40 -0.16
N PHE A 49 -6.10 -7.50 -0.27
CA PHE A 49 -7.33 -7.76 -1.03
C PHE A 49 -7.05 -7.95 -2.53
N LEU A 50 -6.17 -7.13 -3.12
CA LEU A 50 -5.72 -7.30 -4.49
C LEU A 50 -5.01 -8.64 -4.69
N CYS A 51 -4.15 -9.06 -3.77
CA CYS A 51 -3.51 -10.37 -3.85
C CYS A 51 -4.53 -11.52 -3.80
N MET A 52 -5.54 -11.45 -2.95
CA MET A 52 -6.62 -12.45 -2.89
C MET A 52 -7.40 -12.52 -4.20
N LEU A 53 -7.82 -11.38 -4.76
CA LEU A 53 -8.51 -11.34 -6.04
C LEU A 53 -7.64 -11.85 -7.19
N GLY A 54 -6.33 -11.54 -7.15
CA GLY A 54 -5.36 -12.03 -8.12
C GLY A 54 -5.27 -13.55 -8.11
N LEU A 55 -5.21 -14.16 -6.92
CA LEU A 55 -5.19 -15.63 -6.77
C LEU A 55 -6.49 -16.28 -7.21
N VAL A 56 -7.65 -15.74 -6.81
CA VAL A 56 -8.96 -16.27 -7.22
C VAL A 56 -9.16 -16.15 -8.73
N GLY A 57 -8.75 -15.03 -9.33
CA GLY A 57 -8.86 -14.83 -10.79
C GLY A 57 -7.84 -15.60 -11.63
N LEU A 58 -6.91 -16.33 -10.99
CA LEU A 58 -5.94 -17.19 -11.65
C LEU A 58 -6.39 -18.66 -11.68
N HIS A 59 -7.41 -19.02 -10.89
CA HIS A 59 -8.02 -20.34 -10.78
C HIS A 59 -9.31 -20.40 -11.60
#